data_AF-A0A415RIY3-F1
#
_entry.id   AF-A0A415RIY3-F1
#
_cell.length_a   1.000
_cell.length_b   1.000
_cell.length_c   1.000
_cell.angle_alpha   90.00
_cell.angle_beta   90.00
_cell.angle_gamma   90.00
#
_symmetry.space_group_name_H-M   'P 1'
#
loop_
_entity.id
_entity.type
_entity.pdbx_description
1 polymer ?
#
loop_
_entity_poly.entity_id
_entity_poly.type
_entity_poly.pdbx_seq_one_letter_code
_entity_poly.pdbx_strand_id
1 'polypeptide(L)'
;MKNNKGMTLIETIIALLILSTASIIMVTGFVTAFRVFSDSEQYKNNTNNEETALINESQKDTNIDVNPIDATYSITLQQGQSPITVDGIYKKAKSKTDSGVTLSSFEIDNSDDTQKARNVYKNYCDMMTQIHNYLKEKVKATSQMNSSDVKKYINKWLKEEKNINVEVNDIITNLPKLYSLVYPNIKINALGDEIASINPQFDKNKYTYVTPCLFMNKNTDYYDFFDGEKYKDVFILLGDKAKEGDRPNKIYALYDNNSSNEDVDVWWVPKNGVNTSEITGTYSEFYNKIKNDSSWHRIETTKR
;
A
#
# COMPACT_ATOMS: atom_id res chain seq x y z
N MET A 1 -55.32 54.05 43.85
CA MET A 1 -55.03 54.46 42.45
C MET A 1 -53.53 54.29 42.21
N LYS A 2 -53.13 53.42 41.28
CA LYS A 2 -51.71 53.17 40.96
C LYS A 2 -51.27 54.20 39.92
N ASN A 3 -50.28 55.04 40.27
CA ASN A 3 -49.73 56.05 39.36
C ASN A 3 -48.94 55.35 38.24
N ASN A 4 -49.60 55.04 37.13
CA ASN A 4 -48.93 54.60 35.91
C ASN A 4 -48.34 55.83 35.22
N LYS A 5 -47.15 56.28 35.64
CA LYS A 5 -46.34 57.18 34.82
C LYS A 5 -45.96 56.40 33.56
N GLY A 6 -46.51 56.81 32.40
CA GLY A 6 -46.13 56.25 31.11
C GLY A 6 -44.65 56.49 30.83
N MET A 7 -44.01 55.54 30.15
CA MET A 7 -42.61 55.63 29.75
C MET A 7 -42.44 56.75 28.72
N THR A 8 -41.45 57.62 28.91
CA THR A 8 -41.16 58.69 27.94
C THR A 8 -40.65 58.10 26.63
N LEU A 9 -40.79 58.85 25.54
CA LEU A 9 -40.32 58.41 24.22
C LEU A 9 -38.81 58.09 24.22
N ILE A 10 -38.01 58.89 24.95
CA ILE A 10 -36.56 58.69 25.08
C ILE A 10 -36.26 57.40 25.86
N GLU A 11 -36.95 57.13 26.97
CA GLU A 11 -36.77 55.88 27.73
C GLU A 11 -37.14 54.65 26.90
N THR A 12 -38.19 54.76 26.08
CA THR A 12 -38.61 53.69 25.16
C THR A 12 -37.55 53.40 24.10
N ILE A 13 -36.97 54.46 23.51
CA ILE A 13 -35.89 54.34 22.50
C ILE A 13 -34.64 53.74 23.13
N ILE A 14 -34.24 54.19 24.33
CA ILE A 14 -33.07 53.65 25.04
C ILE A 14 -33.29 52.17 25.40
N ALA A 15 -34.48 51.80 25.89
CA ALA A 15 -34.81 50.42 26.21
C ALA A 15 -34.78 49.52 24.97
N LEU A 16 -35.34 49.96 23.84
CA LEU A 16 -35.26 49.24 22.57
C LEU A 16 -33.83 49.09 22.07
N LEU A 17 -32.99 50.12 22.25
CA LEU A 17 -31.59 50.08 21.84
C LEU A 17 -30.78 49.10 22.70
N ILE A 18 -31.00 49.08 24.02
CA ILE A 18 -30.39 48.08 24.93
C ILE A 18 -30.87 46.66 24.60
N LEU A 19 -32.18 46.47 24.38
CA LEU A 19 -32.73 45.15 24.01
C LEU A 19 -32.21 44.67 22.65
N SER A 20 -32.08 45.56 21.67
CA SER A 20 -31.55 45.20 20.34
C SER A 20 -30.08 44.78 20.40
N THR A 21 -29.25 45.53 21.14
CA THR A 21 -27.82 45.21 21.31
C THR A 21 -27.63 43.93 22.10
N ALA A 22 -28.38 43.72 23.19
CA ALA A 22 -28.37 42.46 23.94
C ALA A 22 -28.84 41.26 23.10
N SER A 23 -29.85 41.46 22.24
CA SER A 23 -30.35 40.40 21.34
C SER A 23 -29.31 40.02 20.28
N ILE A 24 -28.61 41.00 19.69
CA ILE A 24 -27.52 40.74 18.74
C ILE A 24 -26.39 39.95 19.43
N ILE A 25 -26.00 40.36 20.64
CA ILE A 25 -24.97 39.65 21.42
C ILE A 25 -25.42 38.21 21.70
N MET A 26 -26.66 37.99 22.14
CA MET A 26 -27.17 36.63 22.37
C MET A 26 -27.22 35.77 21.09
N VAL A 27 -27.65 36.32 19.96
CA VAL A 27 -27.67 35.61 18.68
C VAL A 27 -26.25 35.24 18.24
N THR A 28 -25.30 36.17 18.34
CA THR A 28 -23.90 35.88 18.02
C THR A 28 -23.29 34.83 18.96
N GLY A 29 -23.60 34.87 20.25
CA GLY A 29 -23.21 33.84 21.23
C GLY A 29 -23.81 32.47 20.91
N PHE A 30 -25.10 32.42 20.56
CA PHE A 30 -25.78 31.17 20.18
C PHE A 30 -25.22 30.57 18.90
N VAL A 31 -24.99 31.38 17.85
CA VAL A 31 -24.38 30.93 16.60
C VAL A 31 -22.96 30.41 16.84
N THR A 32 -22.19 31.06 17.72
CA THR A 32 -20.83 30.61 18.07
C THR A 32 -20.88 29.27 18.81
N ALA A 33 -21.74 29.13 19.81
CA ALA A 33 -21.92 27.87 20.53
C ALA A 33 -22.37 26.74 19.60
N PHE A 34 -23.33 27.02 18.70
CA PHE A 34 -23.80 26.05 17.72
C PHE A 34 -22.69 25.58 16.78
N ARG A 35 -21.85 26.49 16.28
CA ARG A 35 -20.67 26.14 15.47
C ARG A 35 -19.71 25.25 16.27
N VAL A 36 -19.38 25.61 17.50
CA VAL A 36 -18.51 24.80 18.36
C VAL A 36 -19.05 23.38 18.55
N PHE A 37 -20.36 23.22 18.77
CA PHE A 37 -20.96 21.88 18.89
C PHE A 37 -20.90 21.10 17.58
N SER A 38 -21.24 21.73 16.45
CA SER A 38 -21.16 21.12 15.12
C SER A 38 -19.73 20.68 14.78
N ASP A 39 -18.75 21.56 15.01
CA ASP A 39 -17.33 21.30 14.75
C ASP A 39 -16.83 20.16 15.66
N SER A 40 -17.29 20.11 16.92
CA SER A 40 -16.94 19.04 17.86
C SER A 40 -17.50 17.67 17.44
N GLU A 41 -18.73 17.62 16.93
CA GLU A 41 -19.31 16.38 16.40
C GLU A 41 -18.56 15.90 15.15
N GLN A 42 -18.24 16.82 14.24
CA GLN A 42 -17.45 16.51 13.06
C GLN A 42 -16.07 15.98 13.45
N TYR A 43 -15.39 16.64 14.39
CA TYR A 43 -14.09 16.21 14.90
C TYR A 43 -14.14 14.79 15.51
N LYS A 44 -15.15 14.53 16.36
CA LYS A 44 -15.35 13.21 16.98
C LYS A 44 -15.58 12.13 15.92
N ASN A 45 -16.46 12.39 14.96
CA ASN A 45 -16.78 11.43 13.91
C ASN A 45 -15.58 11.15 13.01
N ASN A 46 -14.82 12.19 12.62
CA ASN A 46 -13.57 12.03 11.86
C ASN A 46 -12.55 11.20 12.63
N THR A 47 -12.35 11.49 13.92
CA THR A 47 -11.42 10.73 14.79
C THR A 47 -11.82 9.25 14.88
N ASN A 48 -13.10 8.95 15.12
CA ASN A 48 -13.60 7.57 15.21
C ASN A 48 -13.48 6.82 13.88
N ASN A 49 -13.72 7.50 12.76
CA ASN A 49 -13.58 6.92 11.43
C ASN A 49 -12.10 6.64 11.10
N GLU A 50 -11.20 7.54 11.48
CA GLU A 50 -9.75 7.32 11.37
C GLU A 50 -9.29 6.16 12.25
N GLU A 51 -9.76 6.07 13.49
CA GLU A 51 -9.46 4.96 14.41
C GLU A 51 -9.95 3.61 13.83
N THR A 52 -11.18 3.58 13.34
CA THR A 52 -11.75 2.38 12.69
C THR A 52 -10.91 1.96 11.50
N ALA A 53 -10.46 2.91 10.67
CA ALA A 53 -9.64 2.64 9.51
C ALA A 53 -8.23 2.14 9.88
N LEU A 54 -7.67 2.56 11.03
CA LEU A 54 -6.40 2.06 11.55
C LEU A 54 -6.51 0.65 12.15
N ILE A 55 -7.64 0.32 12.77
CA ILE A 55 -7.89 -1.01 13.37
C ILE A 55 -8.30 -2.03 12.31
N ASN A 56 -9.19 -1.65 11.39
CA ASN A 56 -9.73 -2.52 10.35
C ASN A 56 -9.99 -1.73 9.06
N GLU A 57 -9.00 -1.76 8.16
CA GLU A 57 -9.05 -1.02 6.90
C GLU A 57 -10.23 -1.43 6.00
N SER A 58 -10.70 -2.68 6.08
CA SER A 58 -11.85 -3.16 5.28
C SER A 58 -13.17 -2.47 5.64
N GLN A 59 -13.26 -1.86 6.83
CA GLN A 59 -14.43 -1.13 7.31
C GLN A 59 -14.24 0.38 7.24
N LYS A 60 -13.19 0.86 6.56
CA LYS A 60 -12.92 2.31 6.49
C LYS A 60 -14.04 3.05 5.76
N ASP A 61 -14.38 4.23 6.28
CA ASP A 61 -15.24 5.17 5.58
C ASP A 61 -14.53 5.66 4.30
N THR A 62 -15.28 5.80 3.21
CA THR A 62 -14.78 6.30 1.91
C THR A 62 -14.10 7.67 1.98
N ASN A 63 -14.41 8.46 3.01
CA ASN A 63 -13.84 9.76 3.28
C ASN A 63 -12.50 9.72 4.02
N ILE A 64 -12.00 8.54 4.40
CA ILE A 64 -10.69 8.36 5.07
C ILE A 64 -9.69 7.76 4.09
N ASP A 65 -8.53 8.40 3.98
CA ASP A 65 -7.35 7.84 3.32
C ASP A 65 -6.42 7.22 4.38
N VAL A 66 -6.03 5.97 4.14
CA VAL A 66 -5.01 5.27 4.93
C VAL A 66 -3.85 4.93 4.01
N ASN A 67 -2.66 5.38 4.38
CA ASN A 67 -1.43 5.10 3.65
C ASN A 67 -0.49 4.29 4.55
N PRO A 68 -0.44 2.95 4.41
CA PRO A 68 0.54 2.13 5.11
C PRO A 68 1.93 2.34 4.49
N ILE A 69 2.94 2.46 5.34
CA ILE A 69 4.34 2.62 4.97
C ILE A 69 5.15 1.68 5.87
N ASP A 70 6.01 0.86 5.27
CA ASP A 70 6.98 0.06 6.02
C ASP A 70 7.95 1.02 6.75
N ALA A 71 8.06 0.87 8.06
CA ALA A 71 8.81 1.80 8.90
C ALA A 71 9.58 1.07 10.00
N THR A 72 10.80 1.52 10.25
CA THR A 72 11.64 1.02 11.34
C THR A 72 11.62 2.03 12.48
N TYR A 73 11.15 1.62 13.66
CA TYR A 73 11.19 2.43 14.87
C TYR A 73 12.45 2.09 15.68
N SER A 74 13.17 3.12 16.14
CA SER A 74 14.44 2.97 16.84
C SER A 74 14.31 3.48 18.28
N ILE A 75 14.48 2.59 19.25
CA ILE A 75 14.43 2.91 20.68
C ILE A 75 15.85 2.90 21.25
N THR A 76 16.28 4.03 21.81
CA THR A 76 17.54 4.16 22.54
C THR A 76 17.25 4.32 24.02
N LEU A 77 17.55 3.30 24.83
CA LEU A 77 17.21 3.27 26.25
C LEU A 77 18.17 4.12 27.11
N GLN A 78 19.42 4.28 26.69
CA GLN A 78 20.43 5.13 27.36
C GLN A 78 21.40 5.75 26.34
N GLN A 79 21.88 6.97 26.63
CA GLN A 79 22.87 7.65 25.79
C GLN A 79 24.15 6.81 25.64
N GLY A 80 24.53 6.52 24.40
CA GLY A 80 25.74 5.76 24.07
C GLY A 80 25.54 4.26 23.82
N GLN A 81 24.32 3.72 23.97
CA GLN A 81 24.00 2.36 23.55
C GLN A 81 23.54 2.29 22.10
N SER A 82 23.76 1.14 21.46
CA SER A 82 23.20 0.87 20.13
C SER A 82 21.67 0.81 20.22
N PRO A 83 20.94 1.44 19.29
CA PRO A 83 19.48 1.45 19.34
C PRO A 83 18.90 0.05 19.09
N ILE A 84 17.77 -0.23 19.73
CA ILE A 84 16.93 -1.38 19.39
C ILE A 84 16.02 -0.94 18.24
N THR A 85 16.18 -1.58 17.08
CA THR A 85 15.36 -1.33 15.89
C THR A 85 14.24 -2.36 15.81
N VAL A 86 13.01 -1.88 15.64
CA VAL A 86 11.81 -2.69 15.46
C VAL A 86 11.20 -2.31 14.11
N ASP A 87 11.18 -3.27 13.19
CA ASP A 87 10.48 -3.14 11.93
C ASP A 87 8.97 -3.33 12.17
N GLY A 88 8.16 -2.59 11.42
CA GLY A 88 6.71 -2.66 11.50
C GLY A 88 6.05 -1.83 10.42
N ILE A 89 4.73 -1.72 10.50
CA ILE A 89 3.93 -0.95 9.55
C ILE A 89 3.46 0.32 10.25
N TYR A 90 3.82 1.46 9.69
CA TYR A 90 3.27 2.75 10.07
C TYR A 90 2.05 3.05 9.20
N LYS A 91 0.88 3.23 9.83
CA LYS A 91 -0.34 3.63 9.15
C LYS A 91 -0.72 5.03 9.58
N LYS A 92 -1.04 5.88 8.62
CA LYS A 92 -1.57 7.23 8.86
C LYS A 92 -2.95 7.33 8.23
N ALA A 93 -3.96 7.57 9.05
CA ALA A 93 -5.33 7.78 8.62
C ALA A 93 -5.63 9.27 8.60
N LYS A 94 -6.25 9.74 7.52
CA LYS A 94 -6.56 11.16 7.35
C LYS A 94 -7.92 11.32 6.69
N SER A 95 -8.76 12.17 7.26
CA SER A 95 -9.99 12.63 6.59
C SER A 95 -9.68 13.46 5.34
N LYS A 96 -10.39 13.15 4.24
CA LYS A 96 -10.32 13.91 2.97
C LYS A 96 -10.92 15.31 3.09
N THR A 97 -11.88 15.47 3.98
CA THR A 97 -12.66 16.71 4.13
C THR A 97 -12.17 17.58 5.28
N ASP A 98 -11.31 17.04 6.15
CA ASP A 98 -10.76 17.76 7.30
C ASP A 98 -9.29 17.36 7.51
N SER A 99 -8.37 18.28 7.23
CA SER A 99 -6.94 18.04 7.41
C SER A 99 -6.44 18.26 8.84
N GLY A 100 -7.29 18.73 9.75
CA GLY A 100 -6.93 19.06 11.13
C GLY A 100 -6.83 17.84 12.04
N VAL A 101 -7.47 16.73 11.68
CA VAL A 101 -7.42 15.47 12.42
C VAL A 101 -6.54 14.49 11.65
N THR A 102 -5.64 13.83 12.37
CA THR A 102 -4.86 12.72 11.81
C THR A 102 -4.46 11.80 12.95
N LEU A 103 -4.91 10.56 12.89
CA LEU A 103 -4.40 9.47 13.71
C LEU A 103 -3.34 8.67 12.98
N SER A 104 -2.42 8.11 13.76
CA SER A 104 -1.43 7.16 13.24
C SER A 104 -1.25 6.00 14.18
N SER A 105 -1.09 4.79 13.63
CA SER A 105 -0.69 3.60 14.36
C SER A 105 0.66 3.11 13.88
N PHE A 106 1.40 2.48 14.81
CA PHE A 106 2.59 1.72 14.49
C PHE A 106 2.35 0.31 15.01
N GLU A 107 2.21 -0.63 14.08
CA GLU A 107 2.01 -2.03 14.39
C GLU A 107 3.38 -2.70 14.45
N ILE A 108 3.76 -3.12 15.67
CA ILE A 108 4.95 -3.92 15.91
C ILE A 108 4.64 -5.36 15.49
N ASP A 109 5.51 -5.93 14.67
CA ASP A 109 5.43 -7.31 14.19
C ASP A 109 5.37 -8.32 15.36
N ASN A 110 4.17 -8.71 15.78
CA ASN A 110 4.00 -9.91 16.58
C ASN A 110 4.21 -11.12 15.66
N SER A 111 5.30 -11.84 15.89
CA SER A 111 5.84 -12.95 15.10
C SER A 111 4.95 -14.19 14.97
N ASP A 112 3.72 -14.18 15.49
CA ASP A 112 2.88 -15.38 15.60
C ASP A 112 1.77 -15.50 14.54
N ASP A 113 1.51 -14.48 13.71
CA ASP A 113 0.49 -14.58 12.66
C ASP A 113 0.96 -14.00 11.32
N THR A 114 1.45 -14.90 10.46
CA THR A 114 1.14 -14.89 9.02
C THR A 114 1.37 -13.60 8.21
N GLN A 115 2.42 -12.80 8.45
CA GLN A 115 2.97 -11.94 7.38
C GLN A 115 3.71 -12.79 6.34
N LYS A 116 2.91 -13.53 5.59
CA LYS A 116 3.23 -14.11 4.28
C LYS A 116 3.50 -12.94 3.33
N ALA A 117 4.17 -13.17 2.20
CA ALA A 117 4.49 -12.13 1.22
C ALA A 117 3.20 -11.55 0.59
N ARG A 118 2.54 -10.68 1.35
CA ARG A 118 1.20 -10.17 1.10
C ARG A 118 1.22 -9.05 0.10
N ASN A 119 0.12 -8.96 -0.66
CA ASN A 119 -0.07 -7.92 -1.66
C ASN A 119 1.05 -7.86 -2.71
N VAL A 120 1.89 -8.89 -2.86
CA VAL A 120 3.03 -8.83 -3.82
C VAL A 120 2.51 -8.54 -5.22
N TYR A 121 1.46 -9.25 -5.63
CA TYR A 121 0.80 -9.02 -6.91
C TYR A 121 0.12 -7.65 -6.99
N LYS A 122 -0.59 -7.23 -5.94
CA LYS A 122 -1.24 -5.91 -5.91
C LYS A 122 -0.19 -4.78 -6.02
N ASN A 123 0.86 -4.81 -5.21
CA ASN A 123 1.98 -3.88 -5.23
C ASN A 123 2.66 -3.86 -6.61
N TYR A 124 2.79 -5.02 -7.25
CA TYR A 124 3.32 -5.12 -8.60
C TYR A 124 2.42 -4.38 -9.59
N CYS A 125 1.11 -4.66 -9.58
CA CYS A 125 0.13 -3.97 -10.42
C CYS A 125 0.10 -2.45 -10.16
N ASP A 126 0.15 -2.03 -8.90
CA ASP A 126 0.14 -0.63 -8.49
C ASP A 126 1.39 0.10 -9.01
N MET A 127 2.58 -0.51 -8.91
CA MET A 127 3.82 0.05 -9.47
C MET A 127 3.75 0.19 -10.99
N MET A 128 3.31 -0.85 -11.69
CA MET A 128 3.21 -0.83 -13.15
C MET A 128 2.22 0.26 -13.61
N THR A 129 1.08 0.39 -12.94
CA THR A 129 0.07 1.42 -13.23
C THR A 129 0.61 2.83 -12.97
N GLN A 130 1.36 3.04 -11.89
CA GLN A 130 2.01 4.33 -11.62
C GLN A 130 3.03 4.70 -12.68
N ILE A 131 3.84 3.74 -13.15
CA ILE A 131 4.79 3.98 -14.24
C ILE A 131 4.05 4.35 -15.52
N HIS A 132 2.97 3.62 -15.86
CA HIS A 132 2.16 3.93 -17.04
C HIS A 132 1.59 5.34 -17.01
N ASN A 133 0.97 5.71 -15.88
CA ASN A 133 0.39 7.03 -15.71
C ASN A 133 1.47 8.13 -15.81
N TYR A 134 2.65 7.90 -15.23
CA TYR A 134 3.77 8.82 -15.37
C TYR A 134 4.21 8.98 -16.84
N LEU A 135 4.35 7.88 -17.58
CA LEU A 135 4.71 7.90 -19.00
C LEU A 135 3.64 8.63 -19.83
N LYS A 136 2.36 8.40 -19.54
CA LYS A 136 1.24 9.03 -20.24
C LYS A 136 1.12 10.53 -19.95
N GLU A 137 1.19 10.93 -18.68
CA GLU A 137 0.88 12.30 -18.26
C GLU A 137 2.09 13.24 -18.33
N LYS A 138 3.25 12.78 -17.86
CA LYS A 138 4.45 13.63 -17.76
C LYS A 138 5.37 13.51 -18.95
N VAL A 139 5.48 12.32 -19.53
CA VAL A 139 6.32 12.09 -20.71
C VAL A 139 5.53 12.26 -22.01
N LYS A 140 4.19 12.18 -21.95
CA LYS A 140 3.30 12.16 -23.12
C LYS A 140 3.72 11.08 -24.11
N ALA A 141 4.17 9.94 -23.58
CA ALA A 141 4.62 8.82 -24.36
C ALA A 141 3.48 8.20 -25.18
N THR A 142 3.83 7.71 -26.36
CA THR A 142 2.96 6.94 -27.26
C THR A 142 3.49 5.50 -27.38
N SER A 143 2.74 4.60 -28.02
CA SER A 143 3.04 3.17 -28.22
C SER A 143 4.22 2.85 -29.18
N GLN A 144 5.30 3.65 -29.14
CA GLN A 144 6.49 3.47 -29.98
C GLN A 144 7.80 3.60 -29.19
N MET A 145 7.76 3.48 -27.86
CA MET A 145 8.96 3.65 -27.05
C MET A 145 9.92 2.46 -27.16
N ASN A 146 11.19 2.74 -27.42
CA ASN A 146 12.24 1.72 -27.33
C ASN A 146 12.70 1.50 -25.88
N SER A 147 13.49 0.45 -25.64
CA SER A 147 14.01 0.10 -24.31
C SER A 147 14.84 1.21 -23.66
N SER A 148 15.61 1.98 -24.46
CA SER A 148 16.45 3.05 -23.93
C SER A 148 15.63 4.23 -23.39
N ASP A 149 14.57 4.60 -24.11
CA ASP A 149 13.67 5.66 -23.68
C ASP A 149 12.95 5.28 -22.39
N VAL A 150 12.41 4.06 -22.32
CA VAL A 150 11.75 3.55 -21.11
C VAL A 150 12.70 3.54 -19.90
N LYS A 151 13.97 3.14 -20.10
CA LYS A 151 15.01 3.22 -19.04
C LYS A 151 15.17 4.63 -18.48
N LYS A 152 15.35 5.59 -19.37
CA LYS A 152 15.52 6.99 -19.01
C LYS A 152 14.32 7.52 -18.20
N TYR A 153 13.09 7.20 -18.61
CA TYR A 153 11.90 7.73 -17.95
C TYR A 153 11.56 7.04 -16.64
N ILE A 154 11.88 5.76 -16.46
CA ILE A 154 11.72 5.12 -15.16
C ILE A 154 12.75 5.63 -14.16
N ASN A 155 14.01 5.88 -14.57
CA ASN A 155 14.97 6.56 -13.70
C ASN A 155 14.46 7.93 -13.27
N LYS A 156 13.82 8.66 -14.20
CA LYS A 156 13.18 9.95 -13.91
C LYS A 156 12.01 9.80 -12.93
N TRP A 157 11.12 8.81 -13.14
CA TRP A 157 10.01 8.49 -12.24
C TRP A 157 10.49 8.10 -10.84
N LEU A 158 11.51 7.25 -10.71
CA LEU A 158 12.10 6.86 -9.43
C LEU A 158 12.63 8.08 -8.66
N LYS A 159 13.31 8.99 -9.37
CA LYS A 159 13.84 10.20 -8.76
C LYS A 159 12.74 11.19 -8.36
N GLU A 160 11.78 11.44 -9.25
CA GLU A 160 10.76 12.49 -9.08
C GLU A 160 9.59 12.07 -8.20
N GLU A 161 9.10 10.84 -8.34
CA GLU A 161 7.92 10.34 -7.61
C GLU A 161 8.28 9.53 -6.37
N LYS A 162 9.44 8.85 -6.37
CA LYS A 162 9.84 7.95 -5.28
C LYS A 162 11.01 8.46 -4.45
N ASN A 163 11.67 9.55 -4.88
CA ASN A 163 12.89 10.07 -4.25
C ASN A 163 14.01 9.01 -4.15
N ILE A 164 14.09 8.10 -5.13
CA ILE A 164 15.10 7.05 -5.22
C ILE A 164 16.12 7.46 -6.29
N ASN A 165 17.39 7.54 -5.91
CA ASN A 165 18.48 7.94 -6.81
C ASN A 165 19.35 6.74 -7.18
N VAL A 166 18.91 5.96 -8.17
CA VAL A 166 19.62 4.78 -8.69
C VAL A 166 19.52 4.74 -10.22
N GLU A 167 20.58 4.26 -10.89
CA GLU A 167 20.53 3.96 -12.32
C GLU A 167 20.02 2.54 -12.54
N VAL A 168 18.85 2.40 -13.16
CA VAL A 168 18.30 1.07 -13.46
C VAL A 168 18.78 0.62 -14.84
N ASN A 169 19.81 -0.23 -14.86
CA ASN A 169 20.24 -0.91 -16.07
C ASN A 169 19.32 -2.11 -16.36
N ASP A 170 18.89 -2.25 -17.62
CA ASP A 170 18.03 -3.32 -18.15
C ASP A 170 16.72 -3.60 -17.39
N ILE A 171 15.88 -2.57 -17.26
CA ILE A 171 14.58 -2.60 -16.57
C ILE A 171 13.71 -3.81 -16.88
N ILE A 172 13.62 -4.25 -18.12
CA ILE A 172 12.71 -5.35 -18.50
C ILE A 172 13.20 -6.71 -18.03
N THR A 173 14.52 -6.93 -18.01
CA THR A 173 15.11 -8.14 -17.43
C THR A 173 15.29 -8.02 -15.92
N ASN A 174 15.29 -6.79 -15.40
CA ASN A 174 15.48 -6.45 -13.99
C ASN A 174 14.23 -5.83 -13.35
N LEU A 175 13.02 -6.14 -13.84
CA LEU A 175 11.76 -5.78 -13.19
C LEU A 175 11.74 -6.20 -11.71
N PRO A 176 12.28 -7.36 -11.32
CA PRO A 176 12.30 -7.69 -9.91
C PRO A 176 13.24 -6.78 -9.11
N LYS A 177 14.33 -6.27 -9.71
CA LYS A 177 15.20 -5.24 -9.10
C LYS A 177 14.45 -3.93 -8.92
N LEU A 178 13.73 -3.49 -9.95
CA LEU A 178 12.87 -2.31 -9.88
C LEU A 178 11.82 -2.46 -8.77
N TYR A 179 11.14 -3.61 -8.71
CA TYR A 179 10.19 -3.91 -7.66
C TYR A 179 10.83 -3.83 -6.27
N SER A 180 12.00 -4.46 -6.07
CA SER A 180 12.71 -4.43 -4.79
C SER A 180 13.19 -3.03 -4.37
N LEU A 181 13.38 -2.12 -5.32
CA LEU A 181 13.71 -0.71 -5.02
C LEU A 181 12.49 0.05 -4.53
N VAL A 182 11.32 -0.21 -5.10
CA VAL A 182 10.06 0.47 -4.73
C VAL A 182 9.46 -0.14 -3.47
N TYR A 183 9.57 -1.45 -3.31
CA TYR A 183 9.06 -2.24 -2.18
C TYR A 183 10.20 -3.09 -1.59
N PRO A 184 11.09 -2.49 -0.80
CA PRO A 184 12.20 -3.21 -0.20
C PRO A 184 11.70 -4.25 0.83
N ASN A 185 12.48 -5.30 1.04
CA ASN A 185 12.37 -6.19 2.20
C ASN A 185 11.11 -7.06 2.34
N ILE A 186 10.40 -7.42 1.26
CA ILE A 186 9.30 -8.41 1.35
C ILE A 186 9.87 -9.81 1.67
N LYS A 187 9.88 -10.16 2.95
CA LYS A 187 10.29 -11.47 3.46
C LYS A 187 9.13 -12.45 3.47
N ILE A 188 9.45 -13.73 3.33
CA ILE A 188 8.45 -14.81 3.34
C ILE A 188 8.08 -15.30 4.73
N ASN A 189 8.93 -15.05 5.74
CA ASN A 189 8.71 -15.41 7.13
C ASN A 189 8.16 -16.85 7.27
N ALA A 190 6.98 -17.02 7.90
CA ALA A 190 6.33 -18.31 8.13
C ALA A 190 6.05 -19.13 6.86
N LEU A 191 5.89 -18.49 5.69
CA LEU A 191 5.75 -19.21 4.42
C LEU A 191 7.00 -20.04 4.10
N GLY A 192 8.19 -19.60 4.55
CA GLY A 192 9.42 -20.34 4.36
C GLY A 192 9.42 -21.70 5.06
N ASP A 193 8.78 -21.80 6.23
CA ASP A 193 8.63 -23.07 6.95
C ASP A 193 7.67 -24.02 6.23
N GLU A 194 6.55 -23.50 5.73
CA GLU A 194 5.58 -24.28 4.97
C GLU A 194 6.21 -24.81 3.67
N ILE A 195 6.97 -23.97 2.94
CA ILE A 195 7.70 -24.38 1.74
C ILE A 195 8.73 -25.46 2.07
N ALA A 196 9.53 -25.28 3.13
CA ALA A 196 10.56 -26.24 3.52
C ALA A 196 9.98 -27.63 3.89
N SER A 197 8.75 -27.66 4.42
CA SER A 197 8.05 -28.91 4.75
C SER A 197 7.67 -29.73 3.52
N ILE A 198 7.39 -29.06 2.39
CA ILE A 198 6.97 -29.68 1.12
C ILE A 198 8.18 -29.92 0.19
N ASN A 199 9.14 -29.00 0.20
CA ASN A 199 10.33 -29.03 -0.64
C ASN A 199 11.60 -28.98 0.23
N PRO A 200 12.17 -30.14 0.60
CA PRO A 200 13.36 -30.20 1.45
C PRO A 200 14.63 -29.57 0.85
N GLN A 201 14.63 -29.26 -0.46
CA GLN A 201 15.75 -28.54 -1.10
C GLN A 201 15.70 -27.02 -0.86
N PHE A 202 14.59 -26.53 -0.30
CA PHE A 202 14.41 -25.13 0.02
C PHE A 202 15.12 -24.78 1.33
N ASP A 203 16.14 -23.94 1.24
CA ASP A 203 16.82 -23.39 2.41
C ASP A 203 16.18 -22.05 2.79
N LYS A 204 15.27 -22.10 3.78
CA LYS A 204 14.54 -20.93 4.29
C LYS A 204 15.43 -19.82 4.84
N ASN A 205 16.65 -20.14 5.27
CA ASN A 205 17.59 -19.15 5.79
C ASN A 205 18.35 -18.43 4.67
N LYS A 206 18.44 -19.07 3.50
CA LYS A 206 19.16 -18.56 2.33
C LYS A 206 18.23 -17.84 1.36
N TYR A 207 16.99 -18.31 1.22
CA TYR A 207 16.05 -17.86 0.20
C TYR A 207 14.84 -17.19 0.86
N THR A 208 14.99 -15.93 1.22
CA THR A 208 14.04 -15.24 2.11
C THR A 208 13.10 -14.26 1.41
N TYR A 209 13.35 -13.90 0.15
CA TYR A 209 12.64 -12.83 -0.54
C TYR A 209 11.82 -13.32 -1.73
N VAL A 210 10.71 -12.63 -1.98
CA VAL A 210 9.88 -12.82 -3.16
C VAL A 210 10.34 -11.93 -4.30
N THR A 211 10.29 -12.48 -5.52
CA THR A 211 10.80 -11.83 -6.72
C THR A 211 9.73 -11.88 -7.83
N PRO A 212 8.97 -10.80 -8.08
CA PRO A 212 8.03 -10.74 -9.18
C PRO A 212 8.79 -10.68 -10.52
N CYS A 213 8.59 -11.70 -11.34
CA CYS A 213 9.24 -11.88 -12.63
C CYS A 213 8.20 -11.90 -13.74
N LEU A 214 8.17 -10.87 -14.58
CA LEU A 214 7.37 -10.96 -15.81
C LEU A 214 8.12 -11.79 -16.85
N PHE A 215 7.49 -12.86 -17.37
CA PHE A 215 8.03 -13.62 -18.50
C PHE A 215 7.34 -13.11 -19.77
N MET A 216 8.05 -12.29 -20.55
CA MET A 216 7.52 -11.82 -21.82
C MET A 216 7.76 -12.82 -22.95
N ASN A 217 6.80 -12.89 -23.86
CA ASN A 217 7.04 -13.39 -25.21
C ASN A 217 7.84 -12.34 -26.02
N LYS A 218 8.71 -12.77 -26.93
CA LYS A 218 9.50 -11.86 -27.78
C LYS A 218 8.53 -11.05 -28.67
N ASN A 219 8.55 -9.72 -28.58
CA ASN A 219 7.83 -8.71 -29.40
C ASN A 219 6.67 -7.95 -28.70
N THR A 220 6.92 -7.32 -27.55
CA THR A 220 5.92 -6.41 -26.92
C THR A 220 6.38 -4.96 -26.98
N ASP A 221 5.47 -4.05 -27.31
CA ASP A 221 5.67 -2.60 -27.17
C ASP A 221 5.85 -2.23 -25.67
N TYR A 222 6.87 -1.42 -25.37
CA TYR A 222 7.24 -1.12 -23.98
C TYR A 222 6.39 -0.05 -23.31
N TYR A 223 5.62 0.75 -24.04
CA TYR A 223 4.68 1.67 -23.43
C TYR A 223 3.43 0.90 -22.99
N ASP A 224 2.89 0.07 -23.88
CA ASP A 224 1.77 -0.82 -23.57
C ASP A 224 2.16 -1.91 -22.55
N PHE A 225 3.45 -2.17 -22.36
CA PHE A 225 3.97 -3.10 -21.36
C PHE A 225 3.52 -2.73 -19.94
N PHE A 226 3.37 -1.43 -19.65
CA PHE A 226 2.88 -0.95 -18.36
C PHE A 226 1.36 -0.80 -18.34
N ASP A 227 0.62 -1.29 -19.33
CA ASP A 227 -0.84 -1.20 -19.33
C ASP A 227 -1.50 -2.34 -18.54
N GLY A 228 -2.52 -1.99 -17.76
CA GLY A 228 -3.22 -2.82 -16.77
C GLY A 228 -3.76 -4.15 -17.27
N GLU A 229 -4.12 -4.21 -18.55
CA GLU A 229 -4.70 -5.42 -19.14
C GLU A 229 -3.68 -6.55 -19.35
N LYS A 230 -2.36 -6.25 -19.31
CA LYS A 230 -1.28 -7.18 -19.66
C LYS A 230 -0.55 -7.82 -18.47
N TYR A 231 -0.88 -7.48 -17.22
CA TYR A 231 -0.18 -8.03 -16.03
C TYR A 231 -0.50 -9.49 -15.72
N LYS A 232 -1.37 -10.12 -16.51
CA LYS A 232 -1.82 -11.52 -16.34
C LYS A 232 -0.70 -12.55 -16.47
N ASP A 233 0.41 -12.18 -17.12
CA ASP A 233 1.57 -13.05 -17.35
C ASP A 233 2.76 -12.81 -16.40
N VAL A 234 2.52 -12.15 -15.25
CA VAL A 234 3.55 -12.08 -14.21
C VAL A 234 3.63 -13.39 -13.44
N PHE A 235 4.85 -13.89 -13.29
CA PHE A 235 5.16 -15.00 -12.39
C PHE A 235 5.80 -14.42 -11.13
N ILE A 236 5.15 -14.55 -9.99
CA ILE A 236 5.76 -14.14 -8.72
C ILE A 236 6.45 -15.37 -8.13
N LEU A 237 7.78 -15.28 -8.10
CA LEU A 237 8.65 -16.41 -7.86
C LEU A 237 9.38 -16.26 -6.53
N LEU A 238 9.61 -17.41 -5.90
CA LEU A 238 10.52 -17.54 -4.79
C LEU A 238 11.62 -18.52 -5.17
N GLY A 239 12.89 -18.13 -5.02
CA GLY A 239 13.97 -18.90 -5.62
C GLY A 239 15.38 -18.62 -5.11
N ASP A 240 16.31 -19.38 -5.67
CA ASP A 240 17.69 -19.55 -5.19
C ASP A 240 18.59 -18.30 -5.24
N LYS A 241 18.21 -17.32 -6.07
CA LYS A 241 18.94 -16.07 -6.25
C LYS A 241 18.11 -14.84 -5.90
N ALA A 242 16.97 -14.99 -5.26
CA ALA A 242 16.10 -13.88 -4.88
C ALA A 242 16.75 -13.00 -3.78
N LYS A 243 17.86 -12.33 -4.09
CA LYS A 243 18.46 -11.27 -3.29
C LYS A 243 18.13 -9.97 -3.98
N GLU A 244 17.33 -9.14 -3.32
CA GLU A 244 17.02 -7.78 -3.78
C GLU A 244 16.72 -7.71 -5.29
N GLY A 245 15.84 -8.58 -5.80
CA GLY A 245 15.36 -8.49 -7.18
C GLY A 245 16.20 -9.16 -8.28
N ASP A 246 17.18 -10.00 -7.91
CA ASP A 246 17.80 -10.92 -8.86
C ASP A 246 16.84 -12.06 -9.24
N ARG A 247 16.70 -12.29 -10.55
CA ARG A 247 15.84 -13.38 -11.06
C ARG A 247 16.38 -14.73 -10.60
N PRO A 248 15.55 -15.61 -10.00
CA PRO A 248 15.99 -16.93 -9.62
C PRO A 248 16.33 -17.78 -10.86
N ASN A 249 17.29 -18.69 -10.70
CA ASN A 249 17.52 -19.76 -11.67
C ASN A 249 16.67 -20.98 -11.32
N LYS A 250 16.37 -21.17 -10.04
CA LYS A 250 15.58 -22.26 -9.51
C LYS A 250 14.49 -21.71 -8.61
N ILE A 251 13.26 -22.16 -8.79
CA ILE A 251 12.10 -21.74 -8.01
C ILE A 251 11.65 -22.84 -7.06
N TYR A 252 11.13 -22.41 -5.92
CA TYR A 252 10.60 -23.25 -4.84
C TYR A 252 9.16 -22.87 -4.47
N ALA A 253 8.65 -21.74 -4.95
CA ALA A 253 7.23 -21.44 -4.92
C ALA A 253 6.85 -20.50 -6.08
N LEU A 254 5.62 -20.64 -6.55
CA LEU A 254 4.97 -19.76 -7.51
C LEU A 254 3.67 -19.23 -6.89
N TYR A 255 3.52 -17.93 -6.82
CA TYR A 255 2.27 -17.30 -6.37
C TYR A 255 1.15 -17.45 -7.41
N ASP A 256 -0.08 -17.65 -6.95
CA ASP A 256 -1.26 -17.67 -7.81
C ASP A 256 -1.86 -16.28 -8.00
N ASN A 257 -1.63 -15.68 -9.17
CA ASN A 257 -2.14 -14.34 -9.45
C ASN A 257 -3.67 -14.26 -9.60
N ASN A 258 -4.38 -15.39 -9.68
CA ASN A 258 -5.85 -15.41 -9.71
C ASN A 258 -6.46 -15.18 -8.33
N SER A 259 -5.72 -15.38 -7.23
CA SER A 259 -6.24 -15.18 -5.87
C SER A 259 -6.16 -13.71 -5.42
N SER A 260 -5.94 -12.76 -6.32
CA SER A 260 -5.72 -11.35 -5.99
C SER A 260 -6.90 -10.70 -5.27
N ASN A 261 -8.12 -11.15 -5.55
CA ASN A 261 -9.36 -10.58 -5.03
C ASN A 261 -9.92 -11.34 -3.81
N GLU A 262 -9.18 -12.34 -3.32
CA GLU A 262 -9.57 -13.12 -2.15
C GLU A 262 -8.83 -12.61 -0.91
N ASP A 263 -9.35 -12.91 0.28
CA ASP A 263 -8.68 -12.64 1.56
C ASP A 263 -7.47 -13.57 1.80
N VAL A 264 -7.06 -14.34 0.79
CA VAL A 264 -5.96 -15.29 0.83
C VAL A 264 -5.06 -15.15 -0.40
N ASP A 265 -3.77 -15.15 -0.15
CA ASP A 265 -2.70 -15.32 -1.13
C ASP A 265 -2.48 -16.84 -1.29
N VAL A 266 -2.45 -17.32 -2.53
CA VAL A 266 -2.26 -18.74 -2.83
C VAL A 266 -0.86 -18.96 -3.41
N TRP A 267 -0.19 -20.03 -2.99
CA TRP A 267 1.14 -20.41 -3.46
C TRP A 267 1.15 -21.87 -3.91
N TRP A 268 1.80 -22.12 -5.06
CA TRP A 268 2.08 -23.43 -5.60
C TRP A 268 3.53 -23.81 -5.34
N VAL A 269 3.73 -24.88 -4.57
CA VAL A 269 5.04 -25.36 -4.11
C VAL A 269 5.35 -26.72 -4.73
N PRO A 270 6.40 -26.83 -5.58
CA PRO A 270 6.81 -28.11 -6.15
C PRO A 270 7.57 -28.93 -5.12
N LYS A 271 7.46 -30.27 -5.17
CA LYS A 271 8.23 -31.20 -4.31
C LYS A 271 9.74 -31.06 -4.47
N ASN A 272 10.18 -30.65 -5.66
CA ASN A 272 11.58 -30.42 -6.02
C ASN A 272 11.71 -29.03 -6.63
N GLY A 273 12.87 -28.37 -6.45
CA GLY A 273 13.09 -27.07 -7.10
C GLY A 273 13.01 -27.19 -8.63
N VAL A 274 12.34 -26.24 -9.28
CA VAL A 274 12.11 -26.22 -10.74
C VAL A 274 13.00 -25.17 -11.39
N ASN A 275 13.67 -25.47 -12.50
CA ASN A 275 14.49 -24.46 -13.17
C ASN A 275 13.59 -23.43 -13.85
N THR A 276 13.95 -22.14 -13.80
CA THR A 276 13.15 -21.09 -14.46
C THR A 276 13.08 -21.27 -15.97
N SER A 277 14.04 -21.95 -16.59
CA SER A 277 13.99 -22.32 -18.01
C SER A 277 12.84 -23.28 -18.37
N GLU A 278 12.28 -23.99 -17.39
CA GLU A 278 11.13 -24.89 -17.58
C GLU A 278 9.79 -24.13 -17.53
N ILE A 279 9.81 -22.87 -17.08
CA ILE A 279 8.65 -21.97 -17.10
C ILE A 279 8.56 -21.38 -18.50
N THR A 280 7.61 -21.89 -19.29
CA THR A 280 7.42 -21.49 -20.69
C THR A 280 5.96 -21.16 -20.96
N GLY A 281 5.72 -20.22 -21.86
CA GLY A 281 4.38 -19.77 -22.24
C GLY A 281 3.85 -18.67 -21.32
N THR A 282 2.56 -18.42 -21.42
CA THR A 282 1.80 -17.51 -20.55
C THR A 282 1.68 -18.08 -19.13
N TYR A 283 1.38 -17.22 -18.16
CA TYR A 283 1.09 -17.69 -16.79
C TYR A 283 -0.10 -18.66 -16.79
N SER A 284 -1.15 -18.35 -17.55
CA SER A 284 -2.34 -19.20 -17.64
C SER A 284 -2.02 -20.61 -18.18
N GLU A 285 -1.19 -20.70 -19.22
CA GLU A 285 -0.74 -21.98 -19.77
C GLU A 285 0.08 -22.79 -18.76
N PHE A 286 1.00 -22.14 -18.04
CA PHE A 286 1.82 -22.81 -17.04
C PHE A 286 1.00 -23.24 -15.81
N TYR A 287 0.14 -22.35 -15.30
CA TYR A 287 -0.79 -22.62 -14.21
C TYR A 287 -1.67 -23.84 -14.51
N ASN A 288 -2.25 -23.92 -15.71
CA ASN A 288 -3.08 -25.04 -16.12
C ASN A 288 -2.32 -26.37 -16.17
N LYS A 289 -1.00 -26.36 -16.40
CA LYS A 289 -0.15 -27.55 -16.33
C LYS A 289 0.06 -28.01 -14.88
N ILE A 290 0.36 -27.08 -13.98
CA ILE A 290 0.74 -27.42 -12.60
C ILE A 290 -0.44 -27.68 -11.66
N LYS A 291 -1.60 -27.07 -11.88
CA LYS A 291 -2.74 -27.14 -10.94
C LYS A 291 -3.28 -28.55 -10.72
N ASN A 292 -3.07 -29.44 -11.68
CA ASN A 292 -3.49 -30.85 -11.64
C ASN A 292 -2.29 -31.80 -11.48
N ASP A 293 -1.07 -31.27 -11.32
CA ASP A 293 0.14 -32.06 -11.18
C ASP A 293 0.38 -32.39 -9.70
N SER A 294 0.38 -33.68 -9.37
CA SER A 294 0.63 -34.19 -8.01
C SER A 294 2.01 -33.86 -7.43
N SER A 295 2.93 -33.33 -8.25
CA SER A 295 4.23 -32.84 -7.82
C SER A 295 4.18 -31.41 -7.27
N TRP A 296 3.05 -30.70 -7.39
CA TRP A 296 2.81 -29.36 -6.87
C TRP A 296 1.77 -29.36 -5.76
N HIS A 297 1.99 -28.56 -4.72
CA HIS A 297 1.10 -28.43 -3.56
C HIS A 297 0.61 -27.01 -3.45
N ARG A 298 -0.68 -26.87 -3.16
CA ARG A 298 -1.32 -25.58 -2.92
C ARG A 298 -1.23 -25.22 -1.44
N ILE A 299 -0.73 -24.02 -1.16
CA ILE A 299 -0.66 -23.42 0.17
C ILE A 299 -1.48 -22.14 0.16
N GLU A 300 -2.27 -21.91 1.21
CA GLU A 300 -3.00 -20.67 1.41
C GLU A 300 -2.37 -19.82 2.51
N THR A 301 -2.40 -18.53 2.28
CA THR A 301 -1.75 -17.55 3.14
C THR A 301 -2.73 -16.40 3.38
N THR A 302 -3.24 -16.21 4.60
CA THR A 302 -4.24 -15.17 4.88
C THR A 302 -3.67 -13.78 4.58
N LYS A 303 -4.49 -12.88 4.03
CA LYS A 303 -4.26 -11.43 3.89
C LYS A 303 -5.03 -10.74 5.02
N ARG A 304 -4.38 -10.43 6.14
CA ARG A 304 -4.89 -9.40 7.07
C ARG A 304 -4.38 -8.04 6.61
#